data_AF-A0A6J0VJX1-F1
#
_entry.id   AF-A0A6J0VJX1-F1
#
_cell.length_a   1.000
_cell.length_b   1.000
_cell.length_c   1.000
_cell.angle_alpha   90.00
_cell.angle_beta   90.00
_cell.angle_gamma   90.00
#
_symmetry.space_group_name_H-M   'P 1'
#
loop_
_entity.id
_entity.type
_entity.pdbx_description
1 polymer ?
#
loop_
_entity_poly.entity_id
_entity_poly.type
_entity_poly.pdbx_seq_one_letter_code
_entity_poly.pdbx_strand_id
1 'polypeptide(L)'
;MELAFSYVSGYSVAILLLQMVVLPSALGLDVQINVHVPDTKGLMLECNSGGWFPSPQMEWRDSRGNVIPYSSKSSSVDGAGLLHLKMSVLLKNSTHSPVTCCICNPVTGQEKRAGVILPDILFKSKCAGMLCENLYLLIYLIILLALLCFSINCILPRKVSQNRWFVLFSDCIPFLIHAGISPIYLIFKNGVTDSDDLYPLYSTWICDICVILTVLMTFFSILIFCILQTLEGKTHREGPL
;
A
#
# COMPACT_ATOMS: atom_id res chain seq x y z
N MET A 1 -17.51 39.00 71.99
CA MET A 1 -17.13 39.25 70.58
C MET A 1 -16.30 38.05 70.07
N GLU A 2 -16.75 36.80 70.31
CA GLU A 2 -15.96 35.58 70.05
C GLU A 2 -16.64 34.58 69.11
N LEU A 3 -17.86 34.86 68.64
CA LEU A 3 -18.59 33.96 67.73
C LEU A 3 -18.33 34.20 66.23
N ALA A 4 -17.57 35.25 65.88
CA ALA A 4 -17.27 35.59 64.47
C ALA A 4 -15.94 35.00 63.96
N PHE A 5 -15.02 34.60 64.86
CA PHE A 5 -13.70 34.10 64.47
C PHE A 5 -13.66 32.58 64.18
N SER A 6 -14.58 31.80 64.72
CA SER A 6 -14.69 30.36 64.43
C SER A 6 -15.31 30.07 63.06
N TYR A 7 -16.16 30.96 62.56
CA TYR A 7 -16.82 30.85 61.26
C TYR A 7 -15.80 30.98 60.12
N VAL A 8 -14.92 31.99 60.16
CA VAL A 8 -13.92 32.28 59.11
C VAL A 8 -12.91 31.14 58.90
N SER A 9 -12.60 30.37 59.94
CA SER A 9 -11.73 29.19 59.85
C SER A 9 -12.40 28.02 59.10
N GLY A 10 -13.70 27.79 59.34
CA GLY A 10 -14.46 26.71 58.73
C GLY A 10 -14.67 26.87 57.22
N TYR A 11 -14.98 28.08 56.73
CA TYR A 11 -15.12 28.33 55.28
C TYR A 11 -13.81 28.17 54.54
N SER A 12 -12.71 28.66 55.11
CA SER A 12 -11.40 28.56 54.47
C SER A 12 -10.93 27.11 54.38
N VAL A 13 -11.19 26.31 55.43
CA VAL A 13 -10.91 24.86 55.43
C VAL A 13 -11.83 24.12 54.47
N ALA A 14 -13.13 24.43 54.43
CA ALA A 14 -14.08 23.82 53.49
C ALA A 14 -13.76 24.16 52.02
N ILE A 15 -13.35 25.40 51.72
CA ILE A 15 -12.91 25.83 50.38
C ILE A 15 -11.61 25.10 50.01
N LEU A 16 -10.63 25.01 50.91
CA LEU A 16 -9.41 24.23 50.70
C LEU A 16 -9.68 22.74 50.46
N LEU A 17 -10.61 22.14 51.20
CA LEU A 17 -11.05 20.75 51.02
C LEU A 17 -11.77 20.55 49.68
N LEU A 18 -12.65 21.49 49.28
CA LEU A 18 -13.30 21.48 47.95
C LEU A 18 -12.28 21.60 46.82
N GLN A 19 -11.27 22.46 46.97
CA GLN A 19 -10.18 22.62 46.00
C GLN A 19 -9.33 21.34 45.88
N MET A 20 -9.16 20.59 46.97
CA MET A 20 -8.43 19.30 46.99
C MET A 20 -9.22 18.12 46.40
N VAL A 21 -10.55 18.18 46.38
CA VAL A 21 -11.42 17.12 45.82
C VAL A 21 -11.54 17.23 44.29
N VAL A 22 -11.25 18.39 43.71
CA VAL A 22 -11.08 18.51 42.26
C VAL A 22 -9.70 17.97 41.88
N LEU A 23 -9.61 16.67 41.61
CA LEU A 23 -8.43 16.14 40.93
C LEU A 23 -8.21 16.96 39.64
N PRO A 24 -7.00 17.49 39.40
CA PRO A 24 -6.72 18.21 38.18
C PRO A 24 -7.00 17.29 36.98
N SER A 25 -7.94 17.69 36.12
CA SER A 25 -8.19 16.99 34.85
C SER A 25 -6.98 17.15 33.94
N ALA A 26 -6.44 16.05 33.43
CA ALA A 26 -5.35 16.09 32.46
C ALA A 26 -5.93 16.16 31.04
N LEU A 27 -5.42 17.11 30.24
CA LEU A 27 -5.92 17.48 28.91
C LEU A 27 -5.58 16.47 27.79
N GLY A 28 -4.78 15.44 28.08
CA GLY A 28 -4.29 14.52 27.06
C GLY A 28 -3.21 15.13 26.16
N LEU A 29 -2.32 14.27 25.65
CA LEU A 29 -1.38 14.56 24.58
C LEU A 29 -2.12 14.63 23.23
N ASP A 30 -1.41 15.03 22.19
CA ASP A 30 -1.98 15.06 20.85
C ASP A 30 -2.33 13.66 20.33
N VAL A 31 -3.31 13.63 19.42
CA VAL A 31 -3.85 12.41 18.84
C VAL A 31 -3.01 12.02 17.63
N GLN A 32 -2.49 10.79 17.63
CA GLN A 32 -1.74 10.25 16.49
C GLN A 32 -2.57 9.18 15.80
N ILE A 33 -2.53 9.17 14.47
CA ILE A 33 -3.20 8.18 13.63
C ILE A 33 -2.15 7.44 12.83
N ASN A 34 -2.13 6.12 13.00
CA ASN A 34 -1.30 5.20 12.24
C ASN A 34 -2.17 4.44 11.24
N VAL A 35 -1.65 4.23 10.04
CA VAL A 35 -2.33 3.54 8.95
C VAL A 35 -1.62 2.22 8.70
N HIS A 36 -2.36 1.11 8.70
CA HIS A 36 -1.88 -0.22 8.39
C HIS A 36 -2.70 -0.82 7.24
N VAL A 37 -2.04 -1.43 6.27
CA VAL A 37 -2.69 -2.09 5.12
C VAL A 37 -2.63 -3.60 5.29
N PRO A 38 -3.56 -4.24 6.01
CA PRO A 38 -3.59 -5.68 6.11
C PRO A 38 -3.96 -6.31 4.76
N ASP A 39 -3.10 -7.24 4.36
CA ASP A 39 -3.04 -7.98 3.10
C ASP A 39 -4.36 -8.37 2.41
N THR A 40 -5.46 -8.57 3.15
CA THR A 40 -6.71 -9.15 2.60
C THR A 40 -8.01 -8.60 3.17
N LYS A 41 -8.00 -7.70 4.17
CA LYS A 41 -9.23 -7.36 4.93
C LYS A 41 -9.68 -5.90 4.82
N GLY A 42 -8.91 -5.03 4.17
CA GLY A 42 -9.18 -3.60 4.06
C GLY A 42 -8.03 -2.76 4.62
N LEU A 43 -8.30 -1.50 4.97
CA LEU A 43 -7.36 -0.60 5.61
C LEU A 43 -7.64 -0.54 7.12
N MET A 44 -6.64 -0.76 7.96
CA MET A 44 -6.75 -0.65 9.41
C MET A 44 -6.14 0.67 9.87
N LEU A 45 -6.93 1.52 10.53
CA LEU A 45 -6.43 2.74 11.18
C LEU A 45 -6.31 2.49 12.68
N GLU A 46 -5.23 2.91 13.32
CA GLU A 46 -5.07 2.93 14.78
C GLU A 46 -4.91 4.39 15.24
N CYS A 47 -5.78 4.83 16.13
CA CYS A 47 -5.67 6.11 16.81
C CYS A 47 -5.10 5.89 18.21
N ASN A 48 -4.09 6.68 18.62
CA ASN A 48 -3.52 6.62 19.96
C ASN A 48 -3.38 8.01 20.58
N SER A 49 -3.51 8.09 21.91
CA SER A 49 -3.31 9.33 22.68
C SER A 49 -3.13 9.05 24.18
N GLY A 50 -2.08 9.63 24.78
CA GLY A 50 -1.72 9.50 26.20
C GLY A 50 -2.16 10.68 27.07
N GLY A 51 -1.92 10.60 28.38
CA GLY A 51 -2.02 11.75 29.29
C GLY A 51 -3.44 12.15 29.72
N TRP A 52 -4.39 11.21 29.72
CA TRP A 52 -5.79 11.51 30.02
C TRP A 52 -6.18 11.19 31.46
N PHE A 53 -6.88 12.11 32.13
CA PHE A 53 -7.54 11.86 33.41
C PHE A 53 -8.75 12.81 33.57
N PRO A 54 -9.93 12.31 33.96
CA PRO A 54 -10.31 10.90 34.13
C PRO A 54 -10.43 10.17 32.78
N SER A 55 -10.98 8.95 32.76
CA SER A 55 -11.16 8.18 31.51
C SER A 55 -12.00 8.94 30.49
N PRO A 56 -11.46 9.26 29.30
CA PRO A 56 -12.17 10.03 28.29
C PRO A 56 -12.99 9.12 27.36
N GLN A 57 -13.93 9.74 26.64
CA GLN A 57 -14.66 9.09 25.55
C GLN A 57 -13.82 9.15 24.28
N MET A 58 -13.75 8.05 23.52
CA MET A 58 -12.94 7.94 22.30
C MET A 58 -13.77 7.27 21.22
N GLU A 59 -13.86 7.91 20.06
CA GLU A 59 -14.68 7.49 18.92
C GLU A 59 -13.99 7.76 17.59
N TRP A 60 -14.29 6.92 16.60
CA TRP A 60 -14.01 7.22 15.20
C TRP A 60 -15.28 7.79 14.55
N ARG A 61 -15.15 8.83 13.73
CA ARG A 61 -16.26 9.44 12.99
C ARG A 61 -15.96 9.52 11.50
N ASP A 62 -17.01 9.31 10.69
CA ASP A 62 -16.96 9.52 9.25
C ASP A 62 -17.15 10.99 8.88
N SER A 63 -17.07 11.28 7.58
CA SER A 63 -17.25 12.63 7.02
C SER A 63 -18.61 13.27 7.30
N ARG A 64 -19.62 12.48 7.65
CA ARG A 64 -20.96 12.94 8.04
C ARG A 64 -21.10 13.06 9.55
N GLY A 65 -20.05 12.79 10.31
CA GLY A 65 -20.05 12.80 11.77
C GLY A 65 -20.64 11.54 12.42
N ASN A 66 -20.95 10.49 11.65
CA ASN A 66 -21.47 9.25 12.22
C ASN A 66 -20.34 8.46 12.89
N VAL A 67 -20.65 7.85 14.03
CA VAL A 67 -19.70 6.98 14.74
C VAL A 67 -19.45 5.72 13.92
N ILE A 68 -18.16 5.43 13.67
CA ILE A 68 -17.71 4.22 13.00
C ILE A 68 -17.40 3.16 14.07
N PRO A 69 -17.96 1.95 13.98
CA PRO A 69 -17.65 0.87 14.92
C PRO A 69 -16.16 0.54 14.94
N TYR A 70 -15.57 0.50 16.13
CA TYR A 70 -14.18 0.11 16.29
C TYR A 70 -13.98 -1.40 16.13
N SER A 71 -12.80 -1.79 15.66
CA SER A 71 -12.36 -3.18 15.58
C SER A 71 -11.64 -3.62 16.85
N SER A 72 -10.91 -2.71 17.50
CA SER A 72 -10.27 -2.95 18.80
C SER A 72 -10.16 -1.66 19.61
N LYS A 73 -10.17 -1.80 20.93
CA LYS A 73 -9.95 -0.72 21.89
C LYS A 73 -9.10 -1.24 23.03
N SER A 74 -8.10 -0.47 23.45
CA SER A 74 -7.31 -0.76 24.64
C SER A 74 -6.93 0.51 25.40
N SER A 75 -6.65 0.34 26.68
CA SER A 75 -6.23 1.42 27.57
C SER A 75 -5.17 0.91 28.53
N SER A 76 -4.13 1.69 28.74
CA SER A 76 -3.13 1.47 29.79
C SER A 76 -2.99 2.69 30.68
N VAL A 77 -2.49 2.49 31.89
CA VAL A 77 -2.22 3.57 32.86
C VAL A 77 -0.71 3.70 33.00
N ASP A 78 -0.20 4.92 32.95
CA ASP A 78 1.22 5.21 33.15
C ASP A 78 1.60 5.33 34.63
N GLY A 79 2.89 5.52 34.92
CA GLY A 79 3.39 5.67 36.29
C GLY A 79 2.86 6.90 37.04
N ALA A 80 2.27 7.87 36.32
CA ALA A 80 1.64 9.06 36.89
C ALA A 80 0.12 8.90 37.09
N GLY A 81 -0.44 7.73 36.77
CA GLY A 81 -1.88 7.47 36.87
C GLY A 81 -2.70 8.02 35.69
N LEU A 82 -2.05 8.45 34.61
CA LEU A 82 -2.73 8.96 33.41
C LEU A 82 -2.99 7.82 32.41
N LEU A 83 -4.10 7.94 31.68
CA LEU A 83 -4.54 6.95 30.70
C LEU A 83 -3.92 7.20 29.32
N HIS A 84 -3.48 6.10 28.72
CA HIS A 84 -3.12 6.01 27.31
C HIS A 84 -4.12 5.11 26.60
N LEU A 85 -4.78 5.67 25.58
CA LEU A 85 -5.81 4.99 24.82
C LEU A 85 -5.33 4.63 23.43
N LYS A 86 -5.79 3.48 22.95
CA LYS A 86 -5.69 3.06 21.57
C LYS A 86 -7.04 2.57 21.05
N MET A 87 -7.40 2.96 19.84
CA MET A 87 -8.62 2.53 19.16
C MET A 87 -8.36 2.30 17.69
N SER A 88 -8.69 1.11 17.19
CA SER A 88 -8.48 0.78 15.78
C SER A 88 -9.80 0.54 15.04
N VAL A 89 -9.83 0.87 13.76
CA VAL A 89 -11.00 0.69 12.86
C VAL A 89 -10.57 0.08 11.53
N LEU A 90 -11.34 -0.91 11.07
CA LEU A 90 -11.15 -1.55 9.77
C LEU A 90 -12.12 -0.95 8.74
N LEU A 91 -11.56 -0.33 7.71
CA LEU A 91 -12.29 0.27 6.59
C LEU A 91 -12.17 -0.61 5.35
N LYS A 92 -13.29 -0.95 4.74
CA LYS A 92 -13.32 -1.80 3.53
C LYS A 92 -13.32 -0.98 2.23
N ASN A 93 -13.70 0.28 2.31
CA ASN A 93 -13.81 1.20 1.19
C ASN A 93 -13.60 2.64 1.68
N SER A 94 -13.53 3.58 0.74
CA SER A 94 -13.31 4.99 1.00
C SER A 94 -14.58 5.78 1.37
N THR A 95 -15.75 5.14 1.49
CA THR A 95 -17.03 5.85 1.71
C THR A 95 -17.10 6.62 3.02
N HIS A 96 -16.25 6.26 3.99
CA HIS A 96 -16.16 6.90 5.30
C HIS A 96 -15.10 8.01 5.35
N SER A 97 -14.34 8.24 4.28
CA SER A 97 -13.28 9.25 4.20
C SER A 97 -13.87 10.67 4.02
N PRO A 98 -13.29 11.72 4.64
CA PRO A 98 -12.26 11.68 5.68
C PRO A 98 -12.73 11.05 6.99
N VAL A 99 -11.80 10.40 7.68
CA VAL A 99 -12.06 9.69 8.94
C VAL A 99 -11.39 10.46 10.07
N THR A 100 -12.12 10.71 11.16
CA THR A 100 -11.64 11.50 12.29
C THR A 100 -11.68 10.69 13.59
N CYS A 101 -10.59 10.69 14.34
CA CYS A 101 -10.57 10.19 15.72
C CYS A 101 -10.87 11.36 16.67
N CYS A 102 -11.88 11.21 17.52
CA CYS A 102 -12.28 12.20 18.52
C CYS A 102 -12.08 11.63 19.93
N ILE A 103 -11.45 12.40 20.81
CA ILE A 103 -11.28 12.08 22.23
C ILE A 103 -11.82 13.23 23.08
N CYS A 104 -12.82 12.95 23.90
CA CYS A 104 -13.54 13.94 24.69
C CYS A 104 -13.38 13.66 26.19
N ASN A 105 -12.95 14.67 26.95
CA ASN A 105 -12.98 14.61 28.40
C ASN A 105 -14.43 14.85 28.89
N PRO A 106 -15.07 13.88 29.57
CA PRO A 106 -16.47 14.00 29.98
C PRO A 106 -16.71 15.04 31.08
N VAL A 107 -15.67 15.43 31.81
CA VAL A 107 -15.77 16.40 32.92
C VAL A 107 -15.53 17.81 32.43
N THR A 108 -14.50 18.03 31.61
CA THR A 108 -14.17 19.38 31.11
C THR A 108 -14.86 19.73 29.80
N GLY A 109 -15.43 18.74 29.10
CA GLY A 109 -16.02 18.91 27.76
C GLY A 109 -14.99 19.19 26.66
N GLN A 110 -13.70 19.12 26.97
CA GLN A 110 -12.64 19.38 25.99
C GLN A 110 -12.49 18.20 25.03
N GLU A 111 -12.43 18.52 23.74
CA GLU A 111 -12.25 17.56 22.65
C GLU A 111 -10.88 17.75 22.00
N LYS A 112 -10.15 16.66 21.78
CA LYS A 112 -9.03 16.58 20.83
C LYS A 112 -9.42 15.68 19.67
N ARG A 113 -9.07 16.11 18.46
CA ARG A 113 -9.37 15.35 17.25
C ARG A 113 -8.24 15.39 16.24
N ALA A 114 -8.06 14.30 15.52
CA ALA A 114 -7.18 14.20 14.37
C ALA A 114 -7.93 13.49 13.23
N GLY A 115 -7.70 13.92 12.00
CA GLY A 115 -8.37 13.36 10.83
C GLY A 115 -7.39 13.00 9.73
N VAL A 116 -7.75 11.99 8.94
CA VAL A 116 -6.98 11.55 7.77
C VAL A 116 -7.91 11.44 6.56
N ILE A 117 -7.43 11.90 5.41
CA ILE A 117 -8.08 11.72 4.11
C ILE A 117 -7.44 10.48 3.48
N LEU A 118 -8.28 9.48 3.20
CA LEU A 118 -7.85 8.24 2.57
C LEU A 118 -8.21 8.26 1.08
N PRO A 119 -7.22 8.13 0.17
CA PRO A 119 -7.49 8.04 -1.26
C PRO A 119 -7.95 6.64 -1.66
N ASP A 120 -8.86 6.57 -2.64
CA ASP A 120 -9.49 5.35 -3.14
C ASP A 120 -8.51 4.27 -3.58
N ILE A 121 -7.32 4.68 -4.04
CA ILE A 121 -6.25 3.78 -4.49
C ILE A 121 -5.80 2.80 -3.40
N LEU A 122 -5.86 3.19 -2.11
CA LEU A 122 -5.46 2.33 -0.98
C LEU A 122 -6.40 1.12 -0.81
N PHE A 123 -7.66 1.24 -1.23
CA PHE A 123 -8.64 0.17 -1.13
C PHE A 123 -8.63 -0.78 -2.33
N LYS A 124 -7.90 -0.43 -3.40
CA LYS A 124 -7.89 -1.17 -4.68
C LYS A 124 -6.77 -2.23 -4.77
N SER A 125 -6.10 -2.50 -3.65
CA SER A 125 -4.77 -3.13 -3.53
C SER A 125 -4.64 -4.63 -3.89
N LYS A 126 -5.40 -5.19 -4.84
CA LYS A 126 -5.04 -6.53 -5.39
C LYS A 126 -5.56 -6.84 -6.79
N CYS A 127 -6.72 -6.30 -7.17
CA CYS A 127 -7.34 -6.67 -8.45
C CYS A 127 -6.67 -6.03 -9.69
N ALA A 128 -6.05 -4.86 -9.56
CA ALA A 128 -5.37 -4.24 -10.71
C ALA A 128 -4.07 -4.99 -11.07
N GLY A 129 -3.28 -5.41 -10.08
CA GLY A 129 -2.00 -6.09 -10.32
C GLY A 129 -2.15 -7.51 -10.89
N MET A 130 -3.05 -8.33 -10.33
CA MET A 130 -3.20 -9.73 -10.77
C MET A 130 -3.85 -9.86 -12.16
N LEU A 131 -4.75 -8.93 -12.54
CA LEU A 131 -5.33 -8.91 -13.88
C LEU A 131 -4.33 -8.38 -14.92
N CYS A 132 -3.48 -7.41 -14.55
CA CYS A 132 -2.42 -6.90 -15.42
C CYS A 132 -1.32 -7.94 -15.68
N GLU A 133 -0.87 -8.69 -14.66
CA GLU A 133 0.18 -9.72 -14.82
C GLU A 133 -0.27 -10.89 -15.71
N ASN A 134 -1.52 -11.38 -15.56
CA ASN A 134 -2.05 -12.45 -16.41
C ASN A 134 -2.33 -12.00 -17.85
N LEU A 135 -2.83 -10.77 -18.04
CA LEU A 135 -3.04 -10.20 -19.36
C LEU A 135 -1.71 -9.97 -20.09
N TYR A 136 -0.68 -9.54 -19.36
CA TYR A 136 0.66 -9.35 -19.89
C TYR A 136 1.29 -10.66 -20.38
N LEU A 137 1.21 -11.72 -19.56
CA LEU A 137 1.71 -13.05 -19.95
C LEU A 137 0.94 -13.62 -21.17
N LEU A 138 -0.37 -13.36 -21.25
CA LEU A 138 -1.20 -13.77 -22.39
C LEU A 138 -0.81 -13.04 -23.68
N ILE A 139 -0.62 -11.72 -23.62
CA ILE A 139 -0.15 -10.92 -24.76
C ILE A 139 1.22 -11.41 -25.23
N TYR A 140 2.11 -11.73 -24.28
CA TYR A 140 3.44 -12.26 -24.59
C TYR A 140 3.39 -13.60 -25.31
N LEU A 141 2.52 -14.51 -24.86
CA LEU A 141 2.29 -15.81 -25.49
C LEU A 141 1.75 -15.65 -26.92
N ILE A 142 0.83 -14.71 -27.15
CA ILE A 142 0.27 -14.42 -28.48
C ILE A 142 1.37 -13.91 -29.43
N ILE A 143 2.24 -13.00 -28.98
CA ILE A 143 3.35 -12.47 -29.78
C ILE A 143 4.33 -13.58 -30.15
N LEU A 144 4.70 -14.44 -29.19
CA LEU A 144 5.58 -15.58 -29.44
C LEU A 144 4.98 -16.54 -30.48
N LEU A 145 3.70 -16.88 -30.34
CA LEU A 145 2.99 -17.73 -31.32
C LEU A 145 2.94 -17.09 -32.70
N ALA A 146 2.70 -15.78 -32.79
CA ALA A 146 2.69 -15.05 -34.06
C ALA A 146 4.07 -15.07 -34.75
N LEU A 147 5.16 -14.85 -34.00
CA LEU A 147 6.53 -14.93 -34.51
C LEU A 147 6.92 -16.35 -34.94
N LEU A 148 6.51 -17.37 -34.19
CA LEU A 148 6.69 -18.78 -34.56
C LEU A 148 5.90 -19.13 -35.82
N CYS A 149 4.64 -18.69 -35.94
CA CYS A 149 3.85 -18.90 -37.15
C CYS A 149 4.44 -18.16 -38.35
N PHE A 150 4.91 -16.93 -38.18
CA PHE A 150 5.54 -16.14 -39.24
C PHE A 150 6.84 -16.79 -39.71
N SER A 151 7.71 -17.20 -38.78
CA SER A 151 8.95 -17.91 -39.12
C SER A 151 8.66 -19.24 -39.82
N ILE A 152 7.72 -20.06 -39.33
CA ILE A 152 7.33 -21.32 -40.00
C ILE A 152 6.82 -21.05 -41.42
N ASN A 153 5.89 -20.11 -41.61
CA ASN A 153 5.30 -19.81 -42.92
C ASN A 153 6.26 -19.12 -43.91
N CYS A 154 7.19 -18.28 -43.43
CA CYS A 154 8.19 -17.63 -44.27
C CYS A 154 9.38 -18.54 -44.60
N ILE A 155 9.70 -19.52 -43.75
CA ILE A 155 10.86 -20.41 -43.90
C ILE A 155 10.50 -21.70 -44.65
N LEU A 156 9.28 -22.25 -44.50
CA LEU A 156 8.86 -23.48 -45.21
C LEU A 156 8.97 -23.44 -46.75
N PRO A 157 8.75 -22.32 -47.45
CA PRO A 157 8.90 -22.30 -48.91
C PRO A 157 10.35 -22.12 -49.41
N ARG A 158 11.35 -21.86 -48.55
CA ARG A 158 12.72 -21.52 -48.99
C ARG A 158 13.71 -22.67 -48.72
N LYS A 159 14.25 -23.30 -49.78
CA LYS A 159 15.17 -24.44 -49.67
C LYS A 159 16.61 -24.01 -49.32
N VAL A 160 17.08 -24.51 -48.17
CA VAL A 160 18.46 -24.74 -47.65
C VAL A 160 19.35 -23.55 -47.21
N SER A 161 19.61 -23.49 -45.89
CA SER A 161 20.89 -23.11 -45.26
C SER A 161 21.02 -23.74 -43.87
N GLN A 162 22.24 -24.13 -43.47
CA GLN A 162 22.60 -24.90 -42.27
C GLN A 162 22.42 -24.11 -40.94
N ASN A 163 22.12 -22.81 -41.01
CA ASN A 163 21.99 -21.92 -39.85
C ASN A 163 20.55 -21.84 -39.29
N ARG A 164 19.66 -22.73 -39.73
CA ARG A 164 18.22 -22.76 -39.41
C ARG A 164 17.90 -22.84 -37.91
N TRP A 165 18.76 -23.48 -37.13
CA TRP A 165 18.59 -23.59 -35.68
C TRP A 165 18.94 -22.29 -34.95
N PHE A 166 19.93 -21.52 -35.45
CA PHE A 166 20.36 -20.27 -34.82
C PHE A 166 19.28 -19.20 -34.80
N VAL A 167 18.45 -19.10 -35.86
CA VAL A 167 17.36 -18.12 -35.94
C VAL A 167 16.24 -18.46 -34.96
N LEU A 168 15.81 -19.74 -34.92
CA LEU A 168 14.82 -20.22 -33.95
C LEU A 168 15.33 -20.14 -32.49
N PHE A 169 16.63 -20.35 -32.27
CA PHE A 169 17.25 -20.18 -30.95
C PHE A 169 17.31 -18.71 -30.55
N SER A 170 17.69 -17.82 -31.47
CA SER A 170 17.75 -16.37 -31.26
C SER A 170 16.39 -15.79 -30.91
N ASP A 171 15.32 -16.24 -31.58
CA ASP A 171 13.97 -15.73 -31.35
C ASP A 171 13.35 -16.28 -30.05
N CYS A 172 13.74 -17.48 -29.58
CA CYS A 172 13.19 -18.08 -28.36
C CYS A 172 13.95 -17.70 -27.08
N ILE A 173 15.25 -17.40 -27.14
CA ILE A 173 16.08 -17.09 -25.96
C ILE A 173 15.53 -15.91 -25.12
N PRO A 174 15.16 -14.75 -25.71
CA PRO A 174 14.62 -13.63 -24.93
C PRO A 174 13.33 -14.01 -24.18
N PHE A 175 12.50 -14.86 -24.79
CA PHE A 175 11.23 -15.31 -24.22
C PHE A 175 11.41 -16.30 -23.09
N LEU A 176 12.38 -17.20 -23.20
CA LEU A 176 12.76 -18.09 -22.10
C LEU A 176 13.36 -17.31 -20.93
N ILE A 177 14.15 -16.27 -21.20
CA ILE A 177 14.71 -15.40 -20.15
C ILE A 177 13.59 -14.63 -19.44
N HIS A 178 12.65 -14.02 -20.16
CA HIS A 178 11.50 -13.34 -19.53
C HIS A 178 10.58 -14.29 -18.75
N ALA A 179 10.31 -15.49 -19.30
CA ALA A 179 9.55 -16.52 -18.61
C ALA A 179 10.25 -17.03 -17.34
N GLY A 180 11.59 -16.96 -17.27
CA GLY A 180 12.37 -17.28 -16.07
C GLY A 180 12.46 -16.13 -15.06
N ILE A 181 12.51 -14.88 -15.53
CA ILE A 181 12.57 -13.69 -14.66
C ILE A 181 11.23 -13.45 -13.95
N SER A 182 10.09 -13.73 -14.60
CA SER A 182 8.76 -13.49 -14.02
C SER A 182 8.51 -14.29 -12.72
N PRO A 183 8.80 -15.60 -12.63
CA PRO A 183 8.73 -16.36 -11.38
C PRO A 183 9.69 -15.85 -10.30
N ILE A 184 10.91 -15.45 -10.68
CA ILE A 184 11.91 -14.91 -9.73
C ILE A 184 11.43 -13.59 -9.14
N TYR A 185 10.86 -12.71 -9.98
CA TYR A 185 10.23 -11.48 -9.53
C TYR A 185 9.07 -11.74 -8.56
N LEU A 186 8.21 -12.73 -8.83
CA LEU A 186 7.12 -13.12 -7.93
C LEU A 186 7.62 -13.69 -6.59
N ILE A 187 8.70 -14.46 -6.60
CA ILE A 187 9.34 -14.96 -5.37
C ILE A 187 9.90 -13.81 -4.54
N PHE A 188 10.55 -12.82 -5.16
CA PHE A 188 11.01 -11.61 -4.47
C PHE A 188 9.85 -10.77 -3.93
N LYS A 189 8.79 -10.58 -4.72
CA LYS A 189 7.59 -9.84 -4.32
C LYS A 189 6.92 -10.47 -3.10
N ASN A 190 6.80 -11.81 -3.06
CA ASN A 190 6.20 -12.54 -1.95
C ASN A 190 7.15 -12.73 -0.75
N GLY A 191 8.46 -12.56 -0.95
CA GLY A 191 9.48 -12.75 0.09
C GLY A 191 9.85 -11.49 0.87
N VAL A 192 9.62 -10.30 0.30
CA VAL A 192 9.81 -9.02 1.01
C VAL A 192 8.59 -8.77 1.89
N THR A 193 8.83 -8.80 3.20
CA THR A 193 7.84 -8.65 4.25
C THR A 193 7.32 -7.20 4.30
N ASP A 194 6.00 -7.04 4.50
CA ASP A 194 5.18 -5.81 4.45
C ASP A 194 5.56 -4.63 5.36
N SER A 195 6.80 -4.52 5.85
CA SER A 195 7.14 -3.55 6.90
C SER A 195 7.62 -2.17 6.41
N ASP A 196 7.76 -1.97 5.09
CA ASP A 196 8.26 -0.71 4.53
C ASP A 196 7.16 0.08 3.79
N ASP A 197 6.89 1.30 4.24
CA ASP A 197 5.89 2.22 3.65
C ASP A 197 6.14 2.56 2.16
N LEU A 198 7.34 2.27 1.64
CA LEU A 198 7.71 2.46 0.23
C LEU A 198 7.41 1.25 -0.69
N TYR A 199 7.00 0.11 -0.13
CA TYR A 199 6.74 -1.12 -0.86
C TYR A 199 5.80 -0.96 -2.08
N PRO A 200 4.65 -0.25 -2.01
CA PRO A 200 3.77 -0.08 -3.18
C PRO A 200 4.39 0.78 -4.29
N LEU A 201 5.27 1.73 -3.96
CA LEU A 201 5.98 2.56 -4.93
C LEU A 201 7.08 1.75 -5.65
N TYR A 202 7.77 0.89 -4.91
CA TYR A 202 8.83 0.04 -5.46
C TYR A 202 8.26 -1.05 -6.37
N SER A 203 7.17 -1.72 -5.98
CA SER A 203 6.55 -2.76 -6.79
C SER A 203 5.99 -2.23 -8.12
N THR A 204 5.44 -1.01 -8.14
CA THR A 204 4.95 -0.37 -9.37
C THR A 204 6.09 0.03 -10.30
N TRP A 205 7.14 0.66 -9.77
CA TRP A 205 8.29 1.07 -10.58
C TRP A 205 9.05 -0.12 -11.18
N ILE A 206 9.23 -1.22 -10.44
CA ILE A 206 9.87 -2.42 -11.01
C ILE A 206 9.02 -3.01 -12.13
N CYS A 207 7.69 -3.06 -11.99
CA CYS A 207 6.80 -3.49 -13.06
C CYS A 207 6.98 -2.62 -14.32
N ASP A 208 7.02 -1.30 -14.17
CA ASP A 208 7.21 -0.37 -15.29
C ASP A 208 8.56 -0.59 -15.99
N ILE A 209 9.65 -0.75 -15.22
CA ILE A 209 10.98 -1.08 -15.77
C ILE A 209 10.94 -2.42 -16.50
N CYS A 210 10.33 -3.45 -15.93
CA CYS A 210 10.22 -4.76 -16.56
C CYS A 210 9.46 -4.69 -17.89
N VAL A 211 8.38 -3.91 -17.97
CA VAL A 211 7.63 -3.69 -19.22
C VAL A 211 8.49 -2.96 -20.25
N ILE A 212 9.16 -1.87 -19.86
CA ILE A 212 10.03 -1.10 -20.76
C ILE A 212 11.16 -1.98 -21.33
N LEU A 213 11.84 -2.73 -20.46
CA LEU A 213 12.91 -3.64 -20.88
C LEU A 213 12.37 -4.70 -21.84
N THR A 214 11.20 -5.27 -21.58
CA THR A 214 10.62 -6.29 -22.47
C THR A 214 10.22 -5.72 -23.83
N VAL A 215 9.62 -4.53 -23.88
CA VAL A 215 9.27 -3.85 -25.13
C VAL A 215 10.54 -3.56 -25.95
N LEU A 216 11.60 -3.08 -25.30
CA LEU A 216 12.88 -2.84 -25.97
C LEU A 216 13.48 -4.15 -26.51
N MET A 217 13.51 -5.21 -25.71
CA MET A 217 14.07 -6.50 -26.12
C MET A 217 13.31 -7.12 -27.31
N THR A 218 11.98 -7.06 -27.31
CA THR A 218 11.17 -7.55 -28.44
C THR A 218 11.39 -6.72 -29.69
N PHE A 219 11.45 -5.39 -29.57
CA PHE A 219 11.74 -4.48 -30.69
C PHE A 219 13.09 -4.78 -31.34
N PHE A 220 14.17 -4.88 -30.54
CA PHE A 220 15.50 -5.16 -31.08
C PHE A 220 15.61 -6.56 -31.69
N SER A 221 14.93 -7.55 -31.11
CA SER A 221 14.91 -8.92 -31.68
C SER A 221 14.26 -8.93 -33.07
N ILE A 222 13.11 -8.26 -33.22
CA ILE A 222 12.43 -8.11 -34.52
C ILE A 222 13.32 -7.37 -35.52
N LEU A 223 13.98 -6.29 -35.08
CA LEU A 223 14.88 -5.50 -35.94
C LEU A 223 16.04 -6.35 -36.46
N ILE A 224 16.70 -7.11 -35.58
CA ILE A 224 17.82 -8.01 -35.94
C ILE A 224 17.33 -9.07 -36.93
N PHE A 225 16.17 -9.69 -36.68
CA PHE A 225 15.57 -10.66 -37.58
C PHE A 225 15.31 -10.08 -38.98
N CYS A 226 14.71 -8.88 -39.07
CA CYS A 226 14.46 -8.20 -40.33
C CYS A 226 15.76 -7.88 -41.09
N ILE A 227 16.80 -7.44 -40.37
CA ILE A 227 18.11 -7.15 -40.97
C ILE A 227 18.73 -8.42 -41.53
N LEU A 228 18.71 -9.53 -40.77
CA LEU A 228 19.23 -10.82 -41.23
C LEU A 228 18.52 -11.31 -42.50
N GLN A 229 17.19 -11.23 -42.55
CA GLN A 229 16.41 -11.57 -43.74
C GLN A 229 16.77 -10.68 -44.95
N THR A 230 17.00 -9.39 -44.71
CA THR A 230 17.37 -8.44 -45.77
C THR A 230 18.77 -8.73 -46.31
N LEU A 231 19.72 -9.08 -45.44
CA LEU A 231 21.08 -9.46 -45.82
C LEU A 231 21.10 -10.78 -46.59
N GLU A 232 20.39 -11.81 -46.13
CA GLU A 232 20.26 -13.08 -46.85
C GLU A 232 19.55 -12.92 -48.20
N GLY A 233 18.55 -12.03 -48.29
CA GLY A 233 17.89 -11.67 -49.54
C GLY A 233 18.78 -10.92 -50.53
N LYS A 234 19.89 -10.32 -50.06
CA LYS A 234 20.87 -9.61 -50.89
C LYS A 234 21.99 -10.55 -51.36
N THR A 235 22.51 -11.42 -50.50
CA THR A 235 23.52 -12.43 -50.89
C THR A 235 22.99 -13.42 -51.94
N HIS A 236 21.69 -13.76 -51.92
CA HIS A 236 21.10 -14.61 -52.96
C HIS A 236 20.97 -13.92 -54.34
N ARG A 237 21.01 -12.59 -54.42
CA ARG A 237 20.94 -11.82 -55.68
C ARG A 237 22.31 -11.59 -56.33
N GLU A 238 23.39 -11.72 -55.57
CA GLU A 238 24.78 -11.53 -56.03
C GLU A 238 25.51 -12.88 -56.17
N GLY A 239 24.81 -13.93 -56.62
CA GLY A 239 25.38 -15.27 -56.81
C GLY A 239 26.66 -15.26 -57.68
N PRO A 240 27.60 -16.21 -57.45
CA PRO A 240 28.96 -16.12 -57.95
C PRO A 240 29.00 -16.13 -59.48
N LEU A 241 29.74 -15.16 -60.03
CA LEU A 241 30.14 -15.05 -61.44
C LEU A 241 30.84 -16.32 -61.93
#